data_AF-A0A409WTV8-F1
#
_entry.id   AF-A0A409WTV8-F1
#
_cell.length_a   1.000
_cell.length_b   1.000
_cell.length_c   1.000
_cell.angle_alpha   90.00
_cell.angle_beta   90.00
_cell.angle_gamma   90.00
#
_symmetry.space_group_name_H-M   'P 1'
#
loop_
_entity.id
_entity.type
_entity.pdbx_description
1 polymer ?
#
loop_
_entity_poly.entity_id
_entity_poly.type
_entity_poly.pdbx_seq_one_letter_code
_entity_poly.pdbx_strand_id
1 'polypeptide(L)'
;MPPEDLNLFSQRWLIESDSVEPSLPEPGLSAADIEKASQALLKSGHSGLVRCLLFATCGDIIPIWTRPTNEEDVDILDLSHLFPNGYSSYRIPAFPILNSPMIHNWRIFVTQSPESAPENVAISQKLGFIWRGNVVLAKYGNTTFMEKDWLKNVRNTSTEFAMVLLDA
;
A
#
# COMPACT_ATOMS: atom_id res chain seq x y z
N MET A 1 44.02 0.11 5.09
CA MET A 1 43.09 -0.23 4.00
C MET A 1 41.84 -0.80 4.64
N PRO A 2 40.71 -0.10 4.60
CA PRO A 2 39.42 -0.62 5.04
C PRO A 2 38.77 -1.44 3.92
N PRO A 3 37.80 -2.29 4.22
CA PRO A 3 36.59 -2.41 3.41
C PRO A 3 35.50 -1.62 4.16
N GLU A 4 35.13 -0.40 3.76
CA GLU A 4 34.23 -0.07 2.64
C GLU A 4 32.96 -0.94 2.64
N ASP A 5 31.83 -0.22 2.79
CA ASP A 5 30.43 -0.63 2.55
C ASP A 5 29.66 -1.38 3.65
N LEU A 6 29.44 -0.68 4.77
CA LEU A 6 28.21 -0.79 5.57
C LEU A 6 27.15 0.21 5.05
N ASN A 7 26.84 0.16 3.76
CA ASN A 7 25.56 0.68 3.28
C ASN A 7 24.52 -0.44 3.44
N LEU A 8 24.07 -0.64 4.68
CA LEU A 8 22.82 -1.34 4.94
C LEU A 8 21.71 -0.50 4.32
N PHE A 9 21.30 -0.91 3.13
CA PHE A 9 20.19 -0.36 2.37
C PHE A 9 18.96 -0.27 3.28
N SER A 10 18.73 0.91 3.84
CA SER A 10 17.38 1.31 4.22
C SER A 10 16.63 1.35 2.90
N GLN A 11 15.81 0.32 2.63
CA GLN A 11 14.86 0.33 1.52
C GLN A 11 13.74 1.31 1.85
N ARG A 12 14.12 2.58 2.08
CA ARG A 12 13.19 3.69 1.96
C ARG A 12 12.66 3.56 0.55
N TRP A 13 11.36 3.41 0.43
CA TRP A 13 10.59 3.33 -0.82
C TRP A 13 10.64 4.67 -1.59
N LEU A 14 11.85 5.22 -1.75
CA LEU A 14 12.17 6.42 -2.48
C LEU A 14 12.15 6.02 -3.95
N ILE A 15 11.07 6.36 -4.63
CA ILE A 15 10.90 6.18 -6.06
C ILE A 15 11.71 7.30 -6.74
N GLU A 16 12.84 6.97 -7.35
CA GLU A 16 13.42 7.79 -8.41
C GLU A 16 12.57 7.53 -9.67
N SER A 17 11.71 8.48 -10.04
CA SER A 17 10.88 8.39 -11.25
C SER A 17 11.57 9.15 -12.39
N ASP A 18 11.97 8.44 -13.44
CA ASP A 18 12.71 8.95 -14.61
C ASP A 18 11.79 9.44 -15.75
N SER A 19 10.49 9.69 -15.51
CA SER A 19 9.55 10.14 -16.55
C SER A 19 9.03 11.55 -16.29
N VAL A 20 9.52 12.50 -17.09
CA VAL A 20 9.16 13.93 -17.08
C VAL A 20 7.88 14.17 -17.92
N GLU A 21 6.75 13.58 -17.54
CA GLU A 21 5.46 14.18 -17.87
C GLU A 21 4.96 14.90 -16.61
N PRO A 22 4.57 16.19 -16.68
CA PRO A 22 4.11 16.91 -15.52
C PRO A 22 2.78 16.31 -15.04
N SER A 23 2.86 15.47 -14.01
CA SER A 23 1.71 14.91 -13.31
C SER A 23 0.89 16.03 -12.68
N LEU A 24 -0.40 16.07 -12.99
CA LEU A 24 -1.33 17.03 -12.39
C LEU A 24 -1.34 16.85 -10.85
N PRO A 25 -1.50 17.92 -10.07
CA PRO A 25 -1.62 17.81 -8.62
C PRO A 25 -2.74 16.84 -8.23
N GLU A 26 -2.44 15.84 -7.39
CA GLU A 26 -3.46 14.90 -6.92
C GLU A 26 -4.40 15.61 -5.94
N PRO A 27 -5.73 15.46 -6.10
CA PRO A 27 -6.67 15.97 -5.12
C PRO A 27 -6.53 15.22 -3.79
N GLY A 28 -6.63 15.94 -2.68
CA GLY A 28 -6.78 15.32 -1.36
C GLY A 28 -8.12 14.60 -1.27
N LEU A 29 -8.10 13.33 -0.86
CA LEU A 29 -9.32 12.56 -0.62
C LEU A 29 -9.77 12.74 0.82
N SER A 30 -11.07 12.99 1.02
CA SER A 30 -11.65 13.04 2.36
C SER A 30 -11.91 11.62 2.89
N ALA A 31 -11.82 11.43 4.21
CA ALA A 31 -12.18 10.17 4.85
C ALA A 31 -13.62 9.73 4.50
N ALA A 32 -14.55 10.69 4.44
CA ALA A 32 -15.95 10.42 4.08
C ALA A 32 -16.10 9.88 2.65
N ASP A 33 -15.34 10.41 1.68
CA ASP A 33 -15.38 9.94 0.30
C ASP A 33 -14.76 8.54 0.16
N ILE A 34 -13.65 8.29 0.86
CA ILE A 34 -13.00 6.98 0.93
C ILE A 34 -13.97 5.93 1.49
N GLU A 35 -14.60 6.23 2.63
CA GLU A 35 -15.56 5.33 3.26
C GLU A 35 -16.77 5.10 2.37
N LYS A 36 -17.31 6.16 1.75
CA LYS A 36 -18.43 6.06 0.81
C LYS A 36 -18.11 5.15 -0.37
N ALA A 37 -16.94 5.29 -0.99
CA ALA A 37 -16.49 4.44 -2.08
C ALA A 37 -16.36 2.98 -1.63
N SER A 38 -15.72 2.75 -0.48
CA SER A 38 -15.58 1.41 0.09
C SER A 38 -16.93 0.75 0.42
N GLN A 39 -17.88 1.51 0.95
CA GLN A 39 -19.22 1.00 1.28
C GLN A 39 -20.06 0.74 0.02
N ALA A 40 -19.88 1.52 -1.05
CA ALA A 40 -20.53 1.27 -2.32
C ALA A 40 -20.10 -0.09 -2.91
N LEU A 41 -18.82 -0.43 -2.81
CA LEU A 41 -18.31 -1.74 -3.23
C LEU A 41 -18.93 -2.89 -2.43
N LEU A 42 -19.02 -2.77 -1.10
CA LEU A 42 -19.70 -3.77 -0.28
C LEU A 42 -21.17 -3.97 -0.67
N LYS A 43 -21.90 -2.88 -0.91
CA LYS A 43 -23.33 -2.92 -1.27
C LYS A 43 -23.59 -3.45 -2.68
N SER A 44 -22.61 -3.34 -3.58
CA SER A 44 -22.74 -3.79 -4.96
C SER A 44 -22.77 -5.31 -5.11
N GLY A 45 -22.44 -6.08 -4.06
CA GLY A 45 -22.56 -7.55 -4.06
C GLY A 45 -21.55 -8.28 -4.92
N HIS A 46 -20.45 -7.63 -5.33
CA HIS A 46 -19.36 -8.29 -6.05
C HIS A 46 -18.73 -9.40 -5.20
N SER A 47 -18.41 -10.53 -5.84
CA SER A 47 -17.56 -11.56 -5.25
C SER A 47 -16.09 -11.11 -5.25
N GLY A 48 -15.26 -11.72 -4.40
CA GLY A 48 -13.82 -11.46 -4.40
C GLY A 48 -13.38 -10.12 -3.79
N LEU A 49 -14.26 -9.45 -3.02
CA LEU A 49 -13.87 -8.25 -2.29
C LEU A 49 -12.79 -8.56 -1.25
N VAL A 50 -11.79 -7.68 -1.18
CA VAL A 50 -10.65 -7.78 -0.28
C VAL A 50 -10.63 -6.55 0.62
N ARG A 51 -10.52 -6.79 1.93
CA ARG A 51 -10.30 -5.73 2.90
C ARG A 51 -8.80 -5.41 3.01
N CYS A 52 -8.45 -4.16 2.77
CA CYS A 52 -7.09 -3.63 2.85
C CYS A 52 -6.98 -2.57 3.96
N LEU A 53 -5.75 -2.16 4.27
CA LEU A 53 -5.47 -1.05 5.17
C LEU A 53 -4.94 0.13 4.35
N LEU A 54 -5.65 1.26 4.36
CA LEU A 54 -5.24 2.50 3.70
C LEU A 54 -4.66 3.47 4.73
N PHE A 55 -3.46 3.97 4.46
CA PHE A 55 -2.88 5.14 5.09
C PHE A 55 -3.23 6.32 4.20
N ALA A 56 -4.26 7.07 4.59
CA ALA A 56 -4.82 8.13 3.77
C ALA A 56 -4.09 9.46 4.00
N THR A 57 -3.97 10.26 2.94
CA THR A 57 -3.39 11.60 3.03
C THR A 57 -4.16 12.55 3.95
N CYS A 58 -5.43 12.26 4.25
CA CYS A 58 -6.24 13.00 5.21
C CYS A 58 -5.80 12.83 6.68
N GLY A 59 -4.85 11.93 6.97
CA GLY A 59 -4.34 11.68 8.32
C GLY A 59 -4.87 10.42 8.99
N ASP A 60 -5.84 9.74 8.37
CA ASP A 60 -6.47 8.56 8.93
C ASP A 60 -5.89 7.26 8.38
N ILE A 61 -5.95 6.21 9.21
CA ILE A 61 -5.70 4.84 8.79
C ILE A 61 -7.06 4.13 8.68
N ILE A 62 -7.49 3.93 7.44
CA ILE A 62 -8.87 3.52 7.12
C ILE A 62 -8.86 2.09 6.57
N PRO A 63 -9.61 1.15 7.16
CA PRO A 63 -9.87 -0.13 6.53
C PRO A 63 -10.80 0.06 5.33
N ILE A 64 -10.36 -0.35 4.15
CA ILE A 64 -11.13 -0.18 2.91
C ILE A 64 -11.43 -1.55 2.28
N TRP A 65 -12.52 -1.61 1.54
CA TRP A 65 -12.85 -2.73 0.66
C TRP A 65 -12.53 -2.34 -0.78
N THR A 66 -11.86 -3.25 -1.48
CA THR A 66 -11.53 -3.13 -2.90
C THR A 66 -11.76 -4.48 -3.56
N ARG A 67 -11.57 -4.55 -4.87
CA ARG A 67 -11.73 -5.74 -5.69
C ARG A 67 -10.53 -5.89 -6.61
N PRO A 68 -10.21 -7.10 -7.07
CA PRO A 68 -9.33 -7.28 -8.21
C PRO A 68 -9.84 -6.54 -9.45
N THR A 69 -8.91 -6.09 -10.28
CA THR A 69 -9.22 -5.48 -11.59
C THR A 69 -9.80 -6.50 -12.57
N ASN A 70 -9.36 -7.75 -12.48
CA ASN A 70 -9.90 -8.88 -13.23
C ASN A 70 -9.87 -10.16 -12.36
N GLU A 71 -10.59 -11.21 -12.76
CA GLU A 71 -10.73 -12.45 -11.98
C GLU A 71 -9.50 -13.39 -12.08
N GLU A 72 -8.61 -13.17 -13.05
CA GLU A 72 -7.42 -13.99 -13.28
C GLU A 72 -6.23 -13.51 -12.41
N ASP A 73 -6.10 -12.20 -12.26
CA ASP A 73 -5.05 -11.48 -11.53
C ASP A 73 -5.60 -10.93 -10.20
N VAL A 74 -5.92 -11.85 -9.29
CA VAL A 74 -6.54 -11.55 -8.00
C VAL A 74 -5.70 -10.67 -7.06
N ASP A 75 -4.45 -10.39 -7.40
CA ASP A 75 -3.54 -9.54 -6.65
C ASP A 75 -3.36 -8.12 -7.21
N ILE A 76 -3.96 -7.82 -8.37
CA ILE A 76 -4.01 -6.47 -8.94
C ILE A 76 -5.34 -5.82 -8.58
N LEU A 77 -5.32 -4.90 -7.62
CA LEU A 77 -6.52 -4.27 -7.06
C LEU A 77 -6.97 -3.04 -7.85
N ASP A 78 -8.28 -2.83 -7.99
CA ASP A 78 -8.85 -1.60 -8.52
C ASP A 78 -8.80 -0.50 -7.44
N LEU A 79 -7.73 0.30 -7.49
CA LEU A 79 -7.44 1.39 -6.56
C LEU A 79 -7.43 2.76 -7.27
N SER A 80 -7.95 2.83 -8.50
CA SER A 80 -7.96 4.04 -9.33
C SER A 80 -8.54 5.28 -8.62
N HIS A 81 -9.60 5.07 -7.83
CA HIS A 81 -10.24 6.12 -7.02
C HIS A 81 -9.37 6.63 -5.85
N LEU A 82 -8.34 5.89 -5.43
CA LEU A 82 -7.41 6.27 -4.36
C LEU A 82 -6.09 6.84 -4.91
N PHE A 83 -5.79 6.57 -6.18
CA PHE A 83 -4.54 6.96 -6.84
C PHE A 83 -4.84 7.57 -8.21
N PRO A 84 -5.24 8.86 -8.28
CA PRO A 84 -5.65 9.51 -9.52
C PRO A 84 -4.57 9.53 -10.60
N ASN A 85 -3.30 9.58 -10.21
CA ASN A 85 -2.16 9.53 -11.13
C ASN A 85 -1.58 8.10 -11.27
N GLY A 86 -2.31 7.08 -10.84
CA GLY A 86 -1.85 5.70 -10.85
C GLY A 86 -1.00 5.32 -9.63
N TYR A 87 -0.73 4.02 -9.52
CA TYR A 87 -0.02 3.45 -8.38
C TYR A 87 1.02 2.42 -8.83
N SER A 88 2.09 2.32 -8.06
CA SER A 88 3.06 1.21 -8.12
C SER A 88 2.72 0.19 -7.05
N SER A 89 2.96 -1.09 -7.32
CA SER A 89 2.73 -2.15 -6.33
C SER A 89 3.95 -3.04 -6.16
N TYR A 90 4.26 -3.38 -4.90
CA TYR A 90 5.44 -4.17 -4.55
C TYR A 90 5.03 -5.33 -3.64
N ARG A 91 5.48 -6.54 -3.99
CA ARG A 91 5.32 -7.74 -3.16
C ARG A 91 6.46 -7.79 -2.15
N ILE A 92 6.11 -8.00 -0.88
CA ILE A 92 7.03 -8.08 0.25
C ILE A 92 6.97 -9.52 0.78
N PRO A 93 7.88 -10.41 0.37
CA PRO A 93 7.89 -11.81 0.80
C PRO A 93 8.68 -12.04 2.11
N ALA A 94 9.59 -11.13 2.44
CA ALA A 94 10.44 -11.17 3.61
C ALA A 94 10.43 -9.82 4.32
N PHE A 95 10.70 -9.84 5.62
CA PHE A 95 10.79 -8.62 6.42
C PHE A 95 12.04 -7.81 6.00
N PRO A 96 11.93 -6.53 5.58
CA PRO A 96 13.00 -5.83 4.86
C PRO A 96 14.34 -5.76 5.61
N ILE A 97 14.33 -5.49 6.92
CA ILE A 97 15.57 -5.36 7.72
C ILE A 97 16.20 -6.71 8.03
N LEU A 98 15.38 -7.71 8.37
CA LEU A 98 15.86 -9.01 8.84
C LEU A 98 16.08 -10.01 7.70
N ASN A 99 15.60 -9.67 6.50
CA ASN A 99 15.45 -10.58 5.35
C ASN A 99 14.84 -11.95 5.74
N SER A 100 14.00 -11.95 6.78
CA SER A 100 13.39 -13.16 7.30
C SER A 100 12.09 -13.43 6.57
N PRO A 101 11.83 -14.66 6.10
CA PRO A 101 10.56 -14.99 5.47
C PRO A 101 9.40 -14.69 6.42
N MET A 102 8.36 -14.05 5.89
CA MET A 102 7.15 -13.79 6.66
C MET A 102 6.17 -14.96 6.51
N ILE A 103 5.34 -15.20 7.53
CA ILE A 103 4.28 -16.21 7.48
C ILE A 103 3.35 -15.97 6.28
N HIS A 104 3.15 -14.70 5.94
CA HIS A 104 2.37 -14.29 4.78
C HIS A 104 3.12 -13.20 4.02
N ASN A 105 3.02 -13.26 2.70
CA ASN A 105 3.47 -12.17 1.85
C ASN A 105 2.54 -10.97 2.01
N TRP A 106 3.10 -9.79 1.89
CA TRP A 106 2.37 -8.53 1.87
C TRP A 106 2.51 -7.89 0.50
N ARG A 107 1.57 -7.01 0.16
CA ARG A 107 1.67 -6.14 -1.00
C ARG A 107 1.41 -4.71 -0.55
N ILE A 108 2.29 -3.81 -0.95
CA ILE A 108 2.16 -2.37 -0.74
C ILE A 108 1.85 -1.72 -2.08
N PHE A 109 0.90 -0.79 -2.08
CA PHE A 109 0.55 0.06 -3.22
C PHE A 109 0.79 1.52 -2.85
N VAL A 110 1.52 2.25 -3.70
CA VAL A 110 1.98 3.62 -3.45
C VAL A 110 1.75 4.49 -4.68
N THR A 111 1.63 5.81 -4.53
CA THR A 111 1.50 6.73 -5.68
C THR A 111 2.70 6.63 -6.62
N GLN A 112 2.46 6.71 -7.93
CA GLN A 112 3.53 6.76 -8.95
C GLN A 112 4.23 8.12 -9.02
N SER A 113 3.54 9.19 -8.61
CA SER A 113 4.03 10.57 -8.68
C SER A 113 4.00 11.23 -7.30
N PRO A 114 4.88 10.82 -6.35
CA PRO A 114 4.91 11.37 -5.01
C PRO A 114 5.02 12.90 -4.97
N GLU A 115 5.74 13.50 -5.91
CA GLU A 115 5.92 14.95 -6.05
C GLU A 115 4.63 15.72 -6.29
N SER A 116 3.65 15.11 -6.98
CA SER A 116 2.33 15.69 -7.24
C SER A 116 1.31 15.32 -6.17
N ALA A 117 1.65 14.45 -5.23
CA ALA A 117 0.74 13.95 -4.22
C ALA A 117 0.81 14.77 -2.90
N PRO A 118 -0.31 14.91 -2.17
CA PRO A 118 -0.33 15.50 -0.84
C PRO A 118 0.56 14.72 0.14
N GLU A 119 1.00 15.39 1.21
CA GLU A 119 1.68 14.70 2.31
C GLU A 119 0.74 13.67 2.98
N ASN A 120 1.28 12.51 3.29
CA ASN A 120 0.59 11.47 4.04
C ASN A 120 0.71 11.75 5.54
N VAL A 121 -0.21 12.57 6.06
CA VAL A 121 -0.22 12.97 7.47
C VAL A 121 -0.28 11.75 8.40
N ALA A 122 -0.94 10.65 8.00
CA ALA A 122 -1.07 9.45 8.82
C ALA A 122 0.29 8.77 9.07
N ILE A 123 1.14 8.75 8.05
CA ILE A 123 2.51 8.20 8.13
C ILE A 123 3.43 9.21 8.82
N SER A 124 3.41 10.47 8.40
CA SER A 124 4.27 11.52 8.97
C SER A 124 4.13 11.65 10.47
N GLN A 125 2.90 11.64 11.00
CA GLN A 125 2.65 11.74 12.44
C GLN A 125 3.17 10.55 13.24
N LYS A 126 3.26 9.36 12.64
CA LYS A 126 3.62 8.13 13.35
C LYS A 126 5.09 7.77 13.21
N LEU A 127 5.71 8.04 12.06
CA LEU A 127 7.10 7.66 11.78
C LEU A 127 8.06 8.86 11.78
N GLY A 128 7.54 10.09 11.79
CA GLY A 128 8.39 11.29 11.90
C GLY A 128 9.18 11.64 10.64
N PHE A 129 8.86 11.05 9.48
CA PHE A 129 9.41 11.42 8.18
C PHE A 129 8.30 11.78 7.18
N ILE A 130 8.65 12.59 6.19
CA ILE A 130 7.70 13.00 5.15
C ILE A 130 7.48 11.85 4.18
N TRP A 131 6.23 11.44 4.03
CA TRP A 131 5.76 10.56 2.97
C TRP A 131 4.70 11.27 2.15
N ARG A 132 4.61 11.02 0.83
CA ARG A 132 3.61 11.63 -0.03
C ARG A 132 2.73 10.59 -0.71
N GLY A 133 1.47 10.95 -0.89
CA GLY A 133 0.42 10.11 -1.47
C GLY A 133 -0.11 9.04 -0.52
N ASN A 134 -1.20 8.41 -0.96
CA ASN A 134 -1.82 7.31 -0.24
C ASN A 134 -0.90 6.08 -0.20
N VAL A 135 -1.09 5.22 0.80
CA VAL A 135 -0.47 3.90 0.83
C VAL A 135 -1.52 2.85 1.17
N VAL A 136 -1.66 1.82 0.34
CA VAL A 136 -2.53 0.68 0.62
C VAL A 136 -1.68 -0.53 0.93
N LEU A 137 -1.98 -1.21 2.04
CA LEU A 137 -1.43 -2.52 2.36
C LEU A 137 -2.50 -3.61 2.21
N ALA A 138 -2.13 -4.64 1.45
CA ALA A 138 -2.88 -5.88 1.30
C ALA A 138 -2.03 -7.06 1.77
N LYS A 139 -2.70 -8.15 2.16
CA LYS A 139 -2.05 -9.35 2.70
C LYS A 139 -2.44 -10.56 1.86
N TYR A 140 -1.48 -11.40 1.52
CA TYR A 140 -1.78 -12.69 0.89
C TYR A 140 -2.23 -13.74 1.91
N GLY A 141 -3.12 -14.60 1.45
CA GLY A 141 -3.58 -15.80 2.12
C GLY A 141 -2.83 -17.02 1.66
N ASN A 142 -2.39 -17.81 2.64
CA ASN A 142 -1.74 -19.12 2.52
C ASN A 142 -0.63 -19.22 1.46
N THR A 143 0.62 -19.22 1.91
CA THR A 143 1.81 -19.30 1.06
C THR A 143 2.18 -20.74 0.68
N THR A 144 1.31 -21.73 0.95
CA THR A 144 1.55 -23.11 0.52
C THR A 144 1.48 -23.21 -0.99
N PHE A 145 2.52 -23.81 -1.60
CA PHE A 145 2.70 -24.04 -3.04
C PHE A 145 1.53 -24.74 -3.77
N MET A 146 0.56 -25.31 -3.05
CA MET A 146 -0.62 -25.99 -3.59
C MET A 146 -1.87 -25.10 -3.70
N GLU A 147 -1.89 -23.93 -3.03
CA GLU A 147 -3.02 -23.01 -3.08
C GLU A 147 -2.69 -21.83 -3.99
N LYS A 148 -3.66 -21.37 -4.79
CA LYS A 148 -3.51 -20.12 -5.55
C LYS A 148 -3.30 -18.98 -4.55
N ASP A 149 -2.25 -18.18 -4.76
CA ASP A 149 -2.01 -16.95 -4.02
C ASP A 149 -3.25 -16.04 -4.17
N TRP A 150 -3.91 -15.74 -3.05
CA TRP A 150 -5.13 -14.93 -3.02
C TRP A 150 -5.03 -13.93 -1.88
N LEU A 151 -5.57 -12.74 -2.05
CA LEU A 151 -5.53 -11.73 -0.98
C LEU A 151 -6.54 -12.08 0.13
N LYS A 152 -6.15 -11.83 1.38
CA LYS A 152 -6.97 -11.99 2.59
C LYS A 152 -7.25 -10.65 3.24
N ASN A 153 -8.39 -10.59 3.92
CA ASN A 153 -8.82 -9.43 4.69
C ASN A 153 -7.79 -9.02 5.75
N VAL A 154 -7.28 -7.80 5.63
CA VAL A 154 -6.46 -7.16 6.64
C VAL A 154 -7.36 -6.71 7.80
N ARG A 155 -6.94 -7.03 9.02
CA ARG A 155 -7.64 -6.62 10.26
C ARG A 155 -7.03 -5.31 10.77
N ASN A 156 -7.79 -4.52 11.52
CA ASN A 156 -7.29 -3.28 12.14
C ASN A 156 -6.12 -3.52 13.10
N THR A 157 -6.04 -4.72 13.69
CA THR A 157 -4.90 -5.13 14.54
C THR A 157 -3.59 -5.24 13.76
N SER A 158 -3.63 -5.26 12.43
CA SER A 158 -2.44 -5.28 11.60
C SER A 158 -1.76 -3.91 11.46
N THR A 159 -2.35 -2.83 11.98
CA THR A 159 -1.80 -1.47 11.83
C THR A 159 -0.40 -1.36 12.42
N GLU A 160 -0.15 -1.91 13.61
CA GLU A 160 1.19 -1.86 14.24
C GLU A 160 2.24 -2.54 13.36
N PHE A 161 1.90 -3.71 12.82
CA PHE A 161 2.79 -4.43 11.89
C PHE A 161 3.00 -3.66 10.58
N ALA A 162 1.94 -3.04 10.04
CA ALA A 162 2.03 -2.22 8.84
C ALA A 162 2.93 -0.99 9.07
N MET A 163 2.86 -0.35 10.25
CA MET A 163 3.78 0.74 10.60
C MET A 163 5.23 0.27 10.57
N VAL A 164 5.52 -0.88 11.18
CA VAL A 164 6.86 -1.46 11.19
C VAL A 164 7.35 -1.79 9.78
N LEU A 165 6.48 -2.26 8.88
CA LEU A 165 6.84 -2.49 7.48
C LEU A 165 7.15 -1.19 6.72
N LEU A 166 6.47 -0.08 7.05
CA LEU A 166 6.66 1.21 6.40
C LEU A 166 7.91 1.96 6.90
N ASP A 167 8.35 1.66 8.12
CA ASP A 167 9.57 2.23 8.74
C ASP A 167 10.85 1.52 8.29
N ALA A 168 10.72 0.29 7.76
CA ALA A 168 11.81 -0.63 7.47
C ALA A 168 12.71 -0.26 6.28
#